data_AF-A0AAW0INX9-F1
#
_entry.id   AF-A0AAW0INX9-F1
#
_cell.length_a   1.000
_cell.length_b   1.000
_cell.length_c   1.000
_cell.angle_alpha   90.00
_cell.angle_beta   90.00
_cell.angle_gamma   90.00
#
_symmetry.space_group_name_H-M   'P 1'
#
loop_
_entity.id
_entity.type
_entity.pdbx_description
1 polymer ?
#
loop_
_entity_poly.entity_id
_entity_poly.type
_entity_poly.pdbx_seq_one_letter_code
_entity_poly.pdbx_strand_id
1 'polypeptide(L)'
;MDPSSSISSNRPLMTIESPIEASLKHVPGFIERAEELKSKGVDDILLVSVNDPFVMKAWAKSYPENKHVKFLADGLAKYTHALGLELDLGDKGLGTRSRRFALLLDDLKVKVANIESGGEFTVSSAEEIINAL
;
A
#
# COMPACT_ATOMS: atom_id res chain seq x y z
N MET A 1 24.75 -4.57 32.65
CA MET A 1 23.76 -4.17 31.63
C MET A 1 24.53 -4.02 30.34
N ASP A 2 24.32 -4.96 29.44
CA ASP A 2 24.91 -4.93 28.10
C ASP A 2 24.23 -3.83 27.28
N PRO A 3 24.97 -2.84 26.71
CA PRO A 3 24.38 -1.81 25.86
C PRO A 3 23.90 -2.33 24.51
N SER A 4 24.09 -3.61 24.19
CA SER A 4 23.69 -4.20 22.90
C SER A 4 22.29 -4.82 22.87
N SER A 5 21.36 -4.40 23.74
CA SER A 5 19.95 -4.78 23.62
C SER A 5 19.30 -4.05 22.43
N SER A 6 19.65 -4.53 21.24
CA SER A 6 18.96 -4.43 19.96
C SER A 6 18.13 -3.16 19.76
N ILE A 7 18.71 -2.22 19.01
CA ILE A 7 17.93 -1.38 18.10
C ILE A 7 16.97 -2.35 17.37
N SER A 8 15.69 -2.24 17.70
CA SER A 8 14.59 -2.96 17.05
C SER A 8 14.89 -2.95 15.55
N SER A 9 15.13 -4.13 14.96
CA SER A 9 15.34 -4.25 13.52
C SER A 9 14.15 -3.57 12.83
N ASN A 10 14.36 -2.41 12.21
CA ASN A 10 13.33 -1.75 11.41
C ASN A 10 13.00 -2.68 10.26
N ARG A 11 11.81 -3.26 10.29
CA ARG A 11 11.36 -4.31 9.39
C ARG A 11 10.43 -3.75 8.32
N PRO A 12 10.20 -4.53 7.25
CA PRO A 12 9.62 -3.97 6.06
C PRO A 12 8.21 -3.41 6.23
N LEU A 13 8.02 -2.19 5.70
CA LEU A 13 6.74 -1.51 5.56
C LEU A 13 6.26 -1.70 4.13
N MET A 14 4.99 -2.05 3.97
CA MET A 14 4.39 -2.12 2.65
C MET A 14 3.42 -0.98 2.42
N THR A 15 3.54 -0.26 1.31
CA THR A 15 2.49 0.66 0.84
C THR A 15 1.86 0.15 -0.44
N ILE A 16 0.54 0.08 -0.46
CA ILE A 16 -0.27 -0.26 -1.64
C ILE A 16 -1.18 0.93 -1.94
N GLU A 17 -1.37 1.24 -3.20
CA GLU A 17 -2.38 2.22 -3.62
C GLU A 17 -3.26 1.62 -4.71
N SER A 18 -4.56 1.86 -4.58
CA SER A 18 -5.58 1.35 -5.48
C SER A 18 -6.61 2.46 -5.72
N PRO A 19 -6.73 3.00 -6.95
CA PRO A 19 -7.86 3.86 -7.29
C PRO A 19 -9.17 3.06 -7.10
N ILE A 20 -10.25 3.76 -6.79
CA ILE A 20 -11.55 3.23 -6.33
C ILE A 20 -12.10 2.07 -7.21
N GLU A 21 -11.73 2.01 -8.50
CA GLU A 21 -12.19 1.00 -9.46
C GLU A 21 -11.33 -0.29 -9.52
N ALA A 22 -10.17 -0.35 -8.87
CA ALA A 22 -9.27 -1.52 -8.86
C ALA A 22 -9.55 -2.56 -7.76
N SER A 23 -10.72 -2.43 -7.11
CA SER A 23 -11.07 -2.96 -5.78
C SER A 23 -11.36 -4.46 -5.67
N LEU A 24 -11.41 -5.23 -6.76
CA LEU A 24 -11.81 -6.64 -6.68
C LEU A 24 -10.67 -7.63 -6.45
N LYS A 25 -9.42 -7.26 -6.73
CA LYS A 25 -8.28 -8.20 -6.65
C LYS A 25 -7.10 -7.69 -5.85
N HIS A 26 -6.80 -6.39 -5.96
CA HIS A 26 -5.59 -5.83 -5.36
C HIS A 26 -5.67 -5.83 -3.83
N VAL A 27 -6.63 -5.11 -3.27
CA VAL A 27 -6.84 -5.06 -1.81
C VAL A 27 -7.22 -6.43 -1.21
N PRO A 28 -8.15 -7.21 -1.80
CA PRO A 28 -8.44 -8.56 -1.30
C PRO A 28 -7.21 -9.47 -1.29
N GLY A 29 -6.37 -9.45 -2.33
CA GLY A 29 -5.16 -10.27 -2.38
C GLY A 29 -4.19 -9.96 -1.24
N PHE A 30 -4.07 -8.69 -0.84
CA PHE A 30 -3.27 -8.31 0.32
C PHE A 30 -3.90 -8.72 1.65
N ILE A 31 -5.22 -8.67 1.77
CA ILE A 31 -5.94 -9.13 2.96
C ILE A 31 -5.79 -10.65 3.13
N GLU A 32 -5.98 -11.42 2.06
CA GLU A 32 -5.87 -12.89 2.05
C GLU A 32 -4.45 -13.37 2.37
N ARG A 33 -3.43 -12.66 1.87
CA ARG A 33 -2.02 -13.01 2.05
C ARG A 33 -1.34 -12.29 3.22
N ALA A 34 -2.09 -11.52 4.01
CA ALA A 34 -1.51 -10.69 5.06
C ALA A 34 -0.73 -11.51 6.10
N GLU A 35 -1.26 -12.64 6.57
CA GLU A 35 -0.57 -13.50 7.54
C GLU A 35 0.74 -14.07 6.98
N GLU A 36 0.77 -14.42 5.69
CA GLU A 36 1.97 -14.90 5.01
C GLU A 36 3.03 -13.79 4.94
N LEU A 37 2.66 -12.59 4.50
CA LEU A 37 3.53 -11.41 4.47
C LEU A 37 4.12 -11.12 5.86
N LYS A 38 3.28 -11.17 6.90
CA LYS A 38 3.73 -10.97 8.29
C LYS A 38 4.66 -12.07 8.77
N SER A 39 4.40 -13.33 8.43
CA SER A 39 5.28 -14.45 8.77
C SER A 39 6.66 -14.36 8.11
N LYS A 40 6.73 -13.70 6.94
CA LYS A 40 7.96 -13.40 6.20
C LYS A 40 8.69 -12.14 6.67
N GLY A 41 8.18 -11.47 7.70
CA GLY A 41 8.86 -10.35 8.37
C GLY A 41 8.33 -8.96 8.02
N VAL A 42 7.22 -8.84 7.27
CA VAL A 42 6.53 -7.55 7.07
C VAL A 42 5.80 -7.16 8.36
N ASP A 43 6.11 -6.00 8.92
CA ASP A 43 5.49 -5.56 10.18
C ASP A 43 4.10 -4.97 9.93
N ASP A 44 4.00 -4.12 8.90
CA ASP A 44 2.83 -3.33 8.59
C ASP A 44 2.51 -3.32 7.09
N ILE A 45 1.23 -3.54 6.78
CA ILE A 45 0.67 -3.45 5.43
C ILE A 45 -0.25 -2.24 5.40
N LEU A 46 0.13 -1.21 4.63
CA LEU A 46 -0.59 0.05 4.52
C LEU A 46 -1.23 0.20 3.15
N LEU A 47 -2.55 0.35 3.10
CA LEU A 47 -3.26 0.82 1.92
C LEU A 47 -3.41 2.33 1.99
N VAL A 48 -2.67 3.05 1.15
CA VAL A 48 -2.74 4.50 1.01
C VAL A 48 -3.59 4.83 -0.21
N SER A 49 -4.43 5.85 -0.14
CA SER A 49 -5.15 6.36 -1.31
C SER A 49 -5.34 7.86 -1.23
N VAL A 50 -5.40 8.52 -2.40
CA VAL A 50 -5.82 9.92 -2.54
C VAL A 50 -7.34 10.01 -2.35
N ASN A 51 -7.74 9.91 -1.08
CA ASN A 51 -9.11 9.97 -0.59
C ASN A 51 -9.11 10.58 0.81
N ASP A 52 -10.27 11.06 1.25
CA ASP A 52 -10.46 11.54 2.61
C ASP A 52 -10.58 10.38 3.63
N PRO A 53 -10.37 10.65 4.93
CA PRO A 53 -10.46 9.63 5.97
C PRO A 53 -11.82 8.96 6.11
N PHE A 54 -12.92 9.63 5.74
CA PHE A 54 -14.27 9.05 5.85
C PHE A 54 -14.48 7.98 4.78
N VAL A 55 -14.05 8.25 3.54
CA VAL A 55 -14.04 7.25 2.45
C VAL A 55 -13.14 6.08 2.81
N MET A 56 -11.92 6.32 3.29
CA MET A 56 -11.01 5.24 3.68
C MET A 56 -11.57 4.39 4.83
N LYS A 57 -12.27 5.02 5.79
CA LYS A 57 -12.94 4.30 6.89
C LYS A 57 -14.12 3.47 6.39
N ALA A 58 -14.91 3.97 5.45
CA ALA A 58 -16.00 3.22 4.85
C ALA A 58 -15.49 2.02 4.03
N TRP A 59 -14.39 2.21 3.30
CA TRP A 59 -13.75 1.16 2.52
C TRP A 59 -13.12 0.08 3.41
N ALA A 60 -12.46 0.46 4.51
CA ALA A 60 -11.97 -0.53 5.48
C ALA A 60 -13.11 -1.40 6.03
N LYS A 61 -14.30 -0.82 6.26
CA LYS A 61 -15.48 -1.56 6.73
C LYS A 61 -16.09 -2.49 5.69
N SER A 62 -15.82 -2.30 4.38
CA SER A 62 -16.32 -3.21 3.35
C SER A 62 -15.57 -4.54 3.30
N TYR A 63 -14.44 -4.65 4.02
CA TYR A 63 -13.68 -5.89 4.17
C TYR A 63 -13.70 -6.35 5.64
N PRO A 64 -14.81 -6.93 6.12
CA PRO A 64 -14.94 -7.36 7.52
C PRO A 64 -13.92 -8.43 7.93
N GLU A 65 -13.35 -9.16 6.98
CA GLU A 65 -12.31 -10.17 7.17
C GLU A 65 -10.90 -9.58 7.35
N ASN A 66 -10.70 -8.28 7.06
CA ASN A 66 -9.41 -7.63 7.20
C ASN A 66 -8.99 -7.51 8.67
N LYS A 67 -7.83 -8.08 9.01
CA LYS A 67 -7.23 -8.02 10.35
C LYS A 67 -5.92 -7.24 10.41
N HIS A 68 -5.29 -6.96 9.27
CA HIS A 68 -3.88 -6.53 9.22
C HIS A 68 -3.62 -5.31 8.35
N VAL A 69 -4.40 -5.11 7.28
CA VAL A 69 -4.20 -4.00 6.35
C VAL A 69 -4.74 -2.72 6.94
N LYS A 70 -3.88 -1.70 7.11
CA LYS A 70 -4.24 -0.38 7.62
C LYS A 70 -4.60 0.55 6.45
N PHE A 71 -5.80 1.12 6.48
CA PHE A 71 -6.29 2.03 5.44
C PHE A 71 -5.95 3.48 5.83
N LEU A 72 -5.12 4.14 5.03
CA LEU A 72 -4.59 5.48 5.27
C LEU A 72 -5.04 6.46 4.19
N ALA A 73 -5.44 7.64 4.61
CA ALA A 73 -5.90 8.71 3.72
C ALA A 73 -4.75 9.67 3.39
N ASP A 74 -4.47 9.85 2.10
CA ASP A 74 -3.63 10.92 1.54
C ASP A 74 -4.52 11.95 0.83
N GLY A 75 -5.48 12.54 1.56
CA GLY A 75 -6.52 13.39 0.96
C GLY A 75 -6.02 14.67 0.30
N LEU A 76 -4.77 15.08 0.56
CA LEU A 76 -4.11 16.21 -0.10
C LEU A 76 -3.08 15.78 -1.15
N ALA A 77 -3.00 14.49 -1.47
CA ALA A 77 -2.00 13.89 -2.37
C ALA A 77 -0.54 14.22 -2.01
N LYS A 78 -0.23 14.61 -0.75
CA LYS A 78 1.11 15.07 -0.37
C LYS A 78 2.13 13.93 -0.42
N TYR A 79 1.73 12.76 0.05
CA TYR A 79 2.58 11.57 0.00
C TYR A 79 2.75 11.11 -1.45
N THR A 80 1.64 11.05 -2.19
CA THR A 80 1.62 10.69 -3.61
C THR A 80 2.55 11.57 -4.46
N HIS A 81 2.46 12.89 -4.29
CA HIS A 81 3.33 13.85 -4.99
C HIS A 81 4.79 13.71 -4.58
N ALA A 82 5.09 13.44 -3.32
CA ALA A 82 6.46 13.23 -2.87
C ALA A 82 7.11 11.99 -3.52
N LEU A 83 6.31 11.00 -3.93
CA LEU A 83 6.76 9.83 -4.67
C LEU A 83 6.82 10.04 -6.19
N GLY A 84 6.24 11.13 -6.71
CA GLY A 84 6.07 11.35 -8.16
C GLY A 84 5.11 10.35 -8.80
N LEU A 85 4.13 9.87 -8.03
CA LEU A 85 3.15 8.85 -8.45
C LEU A 85 1.76 9.42 -8.67
N GLU A 86 1.63 10.74 -8.77
CA GLU A 86 0.37 11.38 -9.11
C GLU A 86 -0.11 11.03 -10.53
N LEU A 87 -1.42 10.99 -10.66
CA LEU A 87 -2.13 10.81 -11.91
C LEU A 87 -3.23 11.86 -11.99
N ASP A 88 -3.15 12.76 -12.97
CA ASP A 88 -4.22 13.71 -13.24
C ASP A 88 -5.34 13.04 -14.04
N LEU A 89 -6.50 12.90 -13.40
CA LEU A 89 -7.73 12.40 -14.00
C LEU A 89 -8.82 13.49 -13.99
N GLY A 90 -8.42 14.77 -14.04
CA GLY A 90 -9.30 15.93 -14.11
C GLY A 90 -10.31 15.84 -15.25
N ASP A 91 -9.87 15.42 -16.44
CA ASP A 91 -10.74 15.23 -17.62
C ASP A 91 -11.81 14.16 -17.42
N LYS A 92 -11.61 13.24 -16.46
CA LYS A 92 -12.58 12.21 -16.07
C LYS A 92 -13.43 12.62 -14.85
N GLY A 93 -13.26 13.85 -14.35
CA GLY A 93 -13.97 14.36 -13.16
C GLY A 93 -13.46 13.80 -11.83
N LEU A 94 -12.30 13.11 -11.81
CA LEU A 94 -11.77 12.45 -10.62
C LEU A 94 -10.68 13.25 -9.91
N GLY A 95 -10.16 14.31 -10.55
CA GLY A 95 -9.04 15.12 -10.06
C GLY A 95 -7.74 14.33 -9.96
N THR A 96 -6.83 14.79 -9.11
CA THR A 96 -5.58 14.09 -8.80
C THR A 96 -5.85 12.79 -8.07
N ARG A 97 -5.29 11.70 -8.58
CA ARG A 97 -5.23 10.37 -7.96
C ARG A 97 -3.79 9.90 -7.88
N SER A 98 -3.57 8.73 -7.30
CA SER A 98 -2.27 8.06 -7.38
C SER A 98 -2.32 6.96 -8.45
N ARG A 99 -1.14 6.63 -8.98
CA ARG A 99 -0.91 5.47 -9.85
C ARG A 99 -0.86 4.22 -8.99
N ARG A 100 -1.45 3.12 -9.46
CA ARG A 100 -1.39 1.85 -8.73
C ARG A 100 0.07 1.42 -8.53
N PHE A 101 0.42 1.09 -7.28
CA PHE A 101 1.74 0.58 -6.93
C PHE A 101 1.70 -0.38 -5.74
N ALA A 102 2.80 -1.11 -5.56
CA ALA A 102 3.17 -1.78 -4.32
C ALA A 102 4.65 -1.49 -4.03
N LEU A 103 4.94 -0.89 -2.87
CA LEU A 103 6.31 -0.66 -2.40
C LEU A 103 6.62 -1.57 -1.23
N LEU A 104 7.80 -2.19 -1.27
CA LEU A 104 8.42 -2.79 -0.09
C LEU A 104 9.49 -1.83 0.41
N LEU A 105 9.34 -1.30 1.60
CA LEU A 105 10.30 -0.43 2.24
C LEU A 105 10.99 -1.18 3.37
N ASP A 106 12.28 -0.97 3.57
CA ASP A 106 13.07 -1.46 4.70
C ASP A 106 13.85 -0.27 5.27
N ASP A 107 13.67 0.03 6.55
CA ASP A 107 14.21 1.23 7.20
C ASP A 107 13.92 2.53 6.41
N LEU A 108 12.65 2.71 6.01
CA LEU A 108 12.17 3.83 5.19
C LEU A 108 12.84 3.97 3.81
N LYS A 109 13.63 2.99 3.38
CA LYS A 109 14.23 2.93 2.05
C LYS A 109 13.45 1.97 1.18
N VAL A 110 13.13 2.39 -0.03
CA VAL A 110 12.44 1.55 -1.01
C VAL A 110 13.39 0.41 -1.44
N LYS A 111 13.01 -0.83 -1.19
CA LYS A 111 13.68 -2.06 -1.65
C LYS A 111 13.08 -2.58 -2.94
N VAL A 112 11.75 -2.52 -3.05
CA VAL A 112 10.98 -2.94 -4.22
C VAL A 112 10.01 -1.83 -4.57
N ALA A 113 9.94 -1.50 -5.86
CA ALA A 113 9.04 -0.49 -6.39
C ALA A 113 8.27 -1.05 -7.59
N ASN A 114 7.13 -1.68 -7.31
CA ASN A 114 6.28 -2.25 -8.35
C ASN A 114 5.20 -1.23 -8.70
N ILE A 115 5.49 -0.42 -9.70
CA ILE A 115 4.62 0.68 -10.16
C ILE A 115 3.96 0.23 -11.47
N GLU A 116 2.64 0.20 -11.50
CA GLU A 116 1.91 -0.14 -12.72
C GLU A 116 1.97 0.98 -13.75
N SER A 117 1.96 0.59 -15.02
CA SER A 117 1.77 1.53 -16.12
C SER A 117 0.29 1.61 -16.48
N GLY A 118 -0.29 2.81 -16.36
CA GLY A 118 -1.71 3.01 -16.70
C GLY A 118 -2.67 2.27 -15.76
N GLY A 119 -3.75 1.70 -16.30
CA GLY A 119 -4.80 1.01 -15.55
C GLY A 119 -4.49 -0.46 -15.20
N GLU A 120 -3.27 -0.92 -15.47
CA GLU A 120 -2.87 -2.32 -15.38
C GLU A 120 -2.76 -2.84 -13.93
N PHE A 121 -2.65 -4.16 -13.81
CA PHE A 121 -2.42 -4.90 -12.57
C PHE A 121 -1.60 -6.15 -12.89
N THR A 122 -0.28 -5.98 -12.96
CA THR A 122 0.67 -6.99 -13.43
C THR A 122 1.81 -7.23 -12.45
N VAL A 123 2.32 -6.17 -11.82
CA VAL A 123 3.51 -6.20 -10.97
C VAL A 123 3.21 -5.88 -9.51
N SER A 124 2.09 -5.22 -9.21
CA SER A 124 1.78 -4.73 -7.87
C SER A 124 0.99 -5.71 -7.00
N SER A 125 1.00 -7.01 -7.32
CA SER A 125 0.24 -8.02 -6.59
C SER A 125 0.90 -8.40 -5.26
N ALA A 126 0.15 -9.03 -4.36
CA ALA A 126 0.71 -9.55 -3.10
C ALA A 126 1.73 -10.66 -3.35
N GLU A 127 1.51 -11.47 -4.38
CA GLU A 127 2.42 -12.56 -4.78
C GLU A 127 3.78 -12.02 -5.24
N GLU A 128 3.79 -10.95 -6.04
CA GLU A 128 5.04 -10.32 -6.50
C GLU A 128 5.88 -9.80 -5.32
N ILE A 129 5.21 -9.29 -4.29
CA ILE A 129 5.91 -8.79 -3.10
C ILE A 129 6.39 -9.95 -2.22
N ILE A 130 5.60 -11.02 -2.10
CA ILE A 130 6.03 -12.27 -1.43
C ILE A 130 7.27 -12.88 -2.08
N ASN A 131 7.37 -12.83 -3.41
CA ASN A 131 8.50 -13.34 -4.17
C ASN A 131 9.76 -12.47 -4.00
N ALA A 132 9.60 -11.21 -3.59
CA ALA A 132 10.68 -10.25 -3.39
C ALA A 132 11.15 -10.13 -1.91
N LEU A 133 10.47 -10.80 -0.97
CA LEU A 133 10.82 -10.92 0.46
C LEU A 133 11.79 -12.08 0.70
#